data_AF-A0AB38LPD8-F1
#
_entry.id   AF-A0AB38LPD8-F1
#
_cell.length_a   1.000
_cell.length_b   1.000
_cell.length_c   1.000
_cell.angle_alpha   90.00
_cell.angle_beta   90.00
_cell.angle_gamma   90.00
#
_symmetry.space_group_name_H-M   'P 1'
#
loop_
_entity.id
_entity.type
_entity.pdbx_description
1 polymer ?
#
loop_
_entity_poly.entity_id
_entity_poly.type
_entity_poly.pdbx_seq_one_letter_code
_entity_poly.pdbx_strand_id
1 'polypeptide(L)'
;MAATRRSCTRLSALLPSSSNALLRTQLPRVSARVALSRCTAGVAGLTFTRGFINDVKTGGSNASSGVEDIGLNESLAPTIDRSRSKVYASADEAVADIKSGSTILSAGFGLCGTADTIIKAMAKRGVESLHSLKAVSNNAGAGPYGLAELVQNGQLTSVILSFLGTNKAIEKKYLSGELDVELTPQGTIAERIRAGGAGIPAFYTPTGVHTWIETGEIPIRMGPPKEGSKMPTTLQPGNRRETREFKGKKFNLEHAIQGDVAILRAYKVDEAGNCVFRYTTGNFGPMMAKAAACSIVEAEHIVPIGEIKPDEVDLPGIYIDRIVPATEEKKLEVKKLREVEGGDQSNKSEGEKRRERIARRAAKELKQGYYVNLGVGMPTLAPSFLDPKIKVWIHSENGLMGMGPYPTEEEVDVDIINAGKETVTILPGGSTFDSAESFAMIRGGHIDVSMLGALQVSANGDLANYMIPGKVLKGMGGAMDLVSNPDQTKIVVLTDHVDKNGVSKIQQECSLPLTGARCVSTIITELCVFQVDRKNGGLTLTEVAPGVSVEQVQEKTAAKFKVADDLHEME
;
A
#
# COMPACT_ATOMS: atom_id res chain seq x y z
N MET A 1 -35.14 -49.33 -19.25
CA MET A 1 -35.21 -50.80 -19.28
C MET A 1 -34.86 -51.33 -17.90
N ALA A 2 -35.70 -52.22 -17.33
CA ALA A 2 -35.47 -53.21 -16.25
C ALA A 2 -34.37 -52.97 -15.17
N ALA A 3 -34.51 -53.23 -13.88
CA ALA A 3 -35.54 -53.87 -13.06
C ALA A 3 -35.25 -53.62 -11.56
N THR A 4 -36.30 -53.78 -10.77
CA THR A 4 -36.47 -53.93 -9.31
C THR A 4 -35.40 -54.67 -8.49
N ARG A 5 -35.22 -54.25 -7.21
CA ARG A 5 -35.46 -55.09 -6.00
C ARG A 5 -35.43 -54.28 -4.68
N ARG A 6 -36.40 -54.55 -3.79
CA ARG A 6 -36.54 -54.11 -2.39
C ARG A 6 -36.34 -55.31 -1.45
N SER A 7 -35.77 -55.10 -0.26
CA SER A 7 -36.18 -55.66 1.07
C SER A 7 -35.35 -54.92 2.16
N CYS A 8 -35.85 -54.36 3.29
CA CYS A 8 -36.55 -54.93 4.47
C CYS A 8 -35.81 -56.15 5.06
N THR A 9 -35.49 -56.32 6.37
CA THR A 9 -35.77 -55.59 7.63
C THR A 9 -34.99 -56.26 8.80
N ARG A 10 -34.72 -55.48 9.87
CA ARG A 10 -34.76 -55.82 11.33
C ARG A 10 -33.67 -56.68 12.06
N LEU A 11 -33.17 -56.01 13.12
CA LEU A 11 -33.04 -56.36 14.56
C LEU A 11 -31.79 -57.03 15.18
N SER A 12 -31.33 -56.36 16.27
CA SER A 12 -30.78 -56.85 17.57
C SER A 12 -29.46 -57.63 17.56
N ALA A 13 -28.58 -57.62 18.58
CA ALA A 13 -28.29 -56.87 19.82
C ALA A 13 -26.97 -57.49 20.37
N LEU A 14 -26.46 -56.97 21.53
CA LEU A 14 -25.44 -57.56 22.46
C LEU A 14 -23.95 -57.30 22.07
N LEU A 15 -23.01 -56.78 22.88
CA LEU A 15 -22.68 -56.66 24.34
C LEU A 15 -21.49 -55.65 24.51
N PRO A 16 -20.81 -55.43 25.67
CA PRO A 16 -21.20 -55.29 27.08
C PRO A 16 -20.61 -54.03 27.80
N SER A 17 -20.92 -53.94 29.09
CA SER A 17 -20.73 -52.92 30.14
C SER A 17 -19.33 -52.74 30.77
N SER A 18 -19.21 -51.64 31.56
CA SER A 18 -18.36 -51.35 32.77
C SER A 18 -17.21 -50.36 32.55
N SER A 19 -16.82 -49.45 33.45
CA SER A 19 -17.38 -48.81 34.66
C SER A 19 -16.45 -47.62 35.01
N ASN A 20 -17.04 -46.56 35.56
CA ASN A 20 -16.50 -45.57 36.51
C ASN A 20 -15.28 -44.65 36.22
N ALA A 21 -15.54 -43.40 36.64
CA ALA A 21 -14.64 -42.44 37.31
C ALA A 21 -14.04 -41.32 36.44
N LEU A 22 -14.69 -40.15 36.46
CA LEU A 22 -14.02 -38.87 36.21
C LEU A 22 -14.04 -38.05 37.51
N LEU A 23 -12.84 -37.82 38.02
CA LEU A 23 -12.52 -36.96 39.15
C LEU A 23 -13.07 -35.55 38.93
N ARG A 24 -13.82 -35.06 39.91
CA ARG A 24 -13.95 -33.63 40.20
C ARG A 24 -12.70 -33.18 40.95
N THR A 25 -11.93 -32.26 40.38
CA THR A 25 -11.00 -31.41 41.13
C THR A 25 -11.46 -29.96 41.05
N GLN A 26 -11.47 -29.34 42.23
CA GLN A 26 -12.01 -28.03 42.55
C GLN A 26 -11.12 -26.91 41.98
N LEU A 27 -11.75 -25.86 41.44
CA LEU A 27 -11.12 -24.55 41.26
C LEU A 27 -11.72 -23.57 42.29
N PRO A 28 -10.90 -22.74 42.95
CA PRO A 28 -11.37 -21.88 44.03
C PRO A 28 -12.16 -20.67 43.49
N ARG A 29 -13.32 -20.42 44.09
CA ARG A 29 -14.11 -19.20 43.92
C ARG A 29 -13.43 -18.04 44.68
N VAL A 30 -12.92 -17.05 43.96
CA VAL A 30 -12.59 -15.75 44.54
C VAL A 30 -13.86 -14.91 44.60
N SER A 31 -14.29 -14.58 45.82
CA SER A 31 -15.41 -13.67 46.09
C SER A 31 -14.88 -12.23 46.07
N ALA A 32 -15.26 -11.45 45.05
CA ALA A 32 -15.11 -10.01 45.07
C ALA A 32 -16.44 -9.38 45.53
N ARG A 33 -16.45 -8.83 46.74
CA ARG A 33 -17.54 -7.99 47.26
C ARG A 33 -17.53 -6.66 46.52
N VAL A 34 -18.61 -6.36 45.78
CA VAL A 34 -18.89 -5.00 45.29
C VAL A 34 -19.59 -4.24 46.41
N ALA A 35 -18.91 -3.24 46.96
CA ALA A 35 -19.52 -2.27 47.87
C ALA A 35 -20.20 -1.18 47.03
N LEU A 36 -21.53 -1.12 47.06
CA LEU A 36 -22.29 0.03 46.60
C LEU A 36 -22.18 1.15 47.66
N SER A 37 -21.48 2.24 47.32
CA SER A 37 -21.60 3.50 48.04
C SER A 37 -22.62 4.38 47.32
N ARG A 38 -23.70 4.73 48.02
CA ARG A 38 -24.69 5.74 47.61
C ARG A 38 -24.12 7.13 47.97
N CYS A 39 -23.89 7.98 46.97
CA CYS A 39 -23.75 9.41 47.17
C CYS A 39 -25.00 10.13 46.65
N THR A 40 -25.74 10.74 47.58
CA THR A 40 -26.80 11.71 47.34
C THR A 40 -26.27 13.12 47.55
N ALA A 41 -26.37 13.98 46.54
CA ALA A 41 -26.43 15.45 46.62
C ALA A 41 -26.83 15.89 45.19
N GLY A 42 -27.90 16.64 44.92
CA GLY A 42 -28.39 17.83 45.59
C GLY A 42 -28.42 18.91 44.51
N VAL A 43 -29.56 19.06 43.81
CA VAL A 43 -29.75 20.05 42.74
C VAL A 43 -29.91 21.43 43.38
N ALA A 44 -29.03 22.38 43.04
CA ALA A 44 -29.23 23.79 43.31
C ALA A 44 -28.77 24.60 42.09
N GLY A 45 -29.72 25.26 41.44
CA GLY A 45 -29.46 26.24 40.40
C GLY A 45 -28.90 27.53 41.00
N LEU A 46 -27.99 28.16 40.26
CA LEU A 46 -27.56 29.53 40.53
C LEU A 46 -27.54 30.32 39.22
N THR A 47 -28.58 31.10 39.04
CA THR A 47 -28.58 32.37 38.31
C THR A 47 -27.58 33.33 38.96
N PHE A 48 -26.74 33.99 38.15
CA PHE A 48 -25.97 35.14 38.60
C PHE A 48 -26.34 36.40 37.81
N THR A 49 -26.82 37.37 38.57
CA THR A 49 -27.24 38.73 38.19
C THR A 49 -26.06 39.68 38.01
N ARG A 50 -26.25 40.64 37.10
CA ARG A 50 -25.45 41.85 36.88
C ARG A 50 -25.49 42.78 38.10
N GLY A 51 -24.37 43.40 38.51
CA GLY A 51 -24.42 44.64 39.29
C GLY A 51 -23.19 45.01 40.13
N PHE A 52 -22.53 46.10 39.70
CA PHE A 52 -21.90 47.18 40.49
C PHE A 52 -20.49 47.04 41.15
N ILE A 53 -19.54 47.73 40.48
CA ILE A 53 -18.64 48.81 40.93
C ILE A 53 -17.94 48.69 42.30
N ASN A 54 -16.60 48.63 42.28
CA ASN A 54 -15.78 49.57 43.06
C ASN A 54 -14.39 49.80 42.46
N ASP A 55 -14.02 51.08 42.46
CA ASP A 55 -12.78 51.71 42.00
C ASP A 55 -11.52 51.22 42.73
N VAL A 56 -10.46 50.96 41.96
CA VAL A 56 -9.08 51.27 42.37
C VAL A 56 -8.35 51.87 41.17
N LYS A 57 -8.04 53.16 41.25
CA LYS A 57 -7.15 53.89 40.32
C LYS A 57 -5.69 53.65 40.70
N THR A 58 -4.86 53.24 39.75
CA THR A 58 -3.44 53.63 39.68
C THR A 58 -2.92 53.57 38.25
N GLY A 59 -2.39 54.72 37.77
CA GLY A 59 -1.20 54.81 36.90
C GLY A 59 -1.34 54.37 35.44
N GLY A 60 -1.22 55.34 34.51
CA GLY A 60 -1.40 55.12 33.09
C GLY A 60 -0.18 54.59 32.33
N SER A 61 -0.46 54.08 31.12
CA SER A 61 0.31 54.34 29.90
C SER A 61 -0.50 53.79 28.72
N ASN A 62 -0.86 54.65 27.79
CA ASN A 62 -1.47 54.28 26.51
C ASN A 62 -0.52 53.36 25.73
N ALA A 63 -0.93 52.11 25.55
CA ALA A 63 -0.47 51.27 24.46
C ALA A 63 -1.72 50.67 23.83
N SER A 64 -2.10 51.25 22.69
CA SER A 64 -3.06 50.67 21.75
C SER A 64 -2.51 49.32 21.29
N SER A 65 -2.91 48.24 21.95
CA SER A 65 -2.75 46.90 21.40
C SER A 65 -3.81 46.75 20.31
N GLY A 66 -3.39 46.98 19.07
CA GLY A 66 -4.10 46.47 17.92
C GLY A 66 -4.18 44.96 18.09
N VAL A 67 -5.36 44.47 18.45
CA VAL A 67 -5.71 43.07 18.21
C VAL A 67 -5.81 42.97 16.70
N GLU A 68 -4.73 42.57 16.06
CA GLU A 68 -4.81 42.04 14.69
C GLU A 68 -5.76 40.87 14.76
N ASP A 69 -6.88 41.03 14.07
CA ASP A 69 -7.85 39.98 13.80
C ASP A 69 -7.08 38.82 13.17
N ILE A 70 -6.91 37.72 13.92
CA ILE A 70 -6.24 36.52 13.45
C ILE A 70 -7.19 35.92 12.43
N GLY A 71 -7.10 36.38 11.19
CA GLY A 71 -7.95 35.97 10.09
C GLY A 71 -8.00 34.45 10.06
N LEU A 72 -9.15 33.89 10.43
CA LEU A 72 -9.44 32.49 10.19
C LEU A 72 -9.29 32.29 8.69
N ASN A 73 -8.23 31.61 8.25
CA ASN A 73 -8.02 31.29 6.85
C ASN A 73 -9.32 30.68 6.32
N GLU A 74 -9.92 31.31 5.30
CA GLU A 74 -11.11 30.77 4.66
C GLU A 74 -10.84 29.34 4.19
N SER A 75 -11.78 28.43 4.45
CA SER A 75 -11.65 27.05 4.01
C SER A 75 -11.56 26.98 2.48
N LEU A 76 -10.60 26.18 1.99
CA LEU A 76 -10.48 25.85 0.57
C LEU A 76 -11.50 24.79 0.15
N ALA A 77 -12.07 24.07 1.11
CA ALA A 77 -13.04 23.02 0.86
C ALA A 77 -14.34 23.56 0.25
N PRO A 78 -14.93 22.84 -0.71
CA PRO A 78 -16.29 23.08 -1.17
C PRO A 78 -17.30 23.08 -0.01
N THR A 79 -18.36 23.88 -0.15
CA THR A 79 -19.44 23.88 0.86
C THR A 79 -20.36 22.68 0.65
N ILE A 80 -20.74 22.02 1.75
CA ILE A 80 -21.64 20.86 1.73
C ILE A 80 -23.03 21.29 2.21
N ASP A 81 -24.03 21.10 1.36
CA ASP A 81 -25.44 21.27 1.72
C ASP A 81 -26.12 19.90 1.81
N ARG A 82 -26.22 19.38 3.04
CA ARG A 82 -26.84 18.07 3.32
C ARG A 82 -28.38 18.08 3.20
N SER A 83 -29.00 19.23 2.94
CA SER A 83 -30.46 19.32 2.73
C SER A 83 -30.88 18.99 1.29
N ARG A 84 -29.93 18.95 0.35
CA ARG A 84 -30.17 18.71 -1.08
C ARG A 84 -29.76 17.29 -1.49
N SER A 85 -30.19 16.90 -2.69
CA SER A 85 -29.72 15.67 -3.32
C SER A 85 -28.20 15.69 -3.47
N LYS A 86 -27.57 14.54 -3.23
CA LYS A 86 -26.14 14.33 -3.51
C LYS A 86 -25.87 14.11 -4.99
N VAL A 87 -26.89 13.82 -5.80
CA VAL A 87 -26.74 13.52 -7.23
C VAL A 87 -26.68 14.82 -8.02
N TYR A 88 -25.55 15.03 -8.69
CA TYR A 88 -25.28 16.18 -9.55
C TYR A 88 -25.52 15.81 -11.01
N ALA A 89 -25.90 16.80 -11.83
CA ALA A 89 -26.22 16.58 -13.24
C ALA A 89 -24.97 16.28 -14.08
N SER A 90 -23.81 16.79 -13.68
CA SER A 90 -22.54 16.57 -14.38
C SER A 90 -21.33 16.72 -13.45
N ALA A 91 -20.20 16.15 -13.88
CA ALA A 91 -18.92 16.35 -13.20
C ALA A 91 -18.48 17.83 -13.21
N ASP A 92 -18.76 18.59 -14.28
CA ASP A 92 -18.46 20.02 -14.35
C ASP A 92 -19.14 20.80 -13.21
N GLU A 93 -20.40 20.51 -12.91
CA GLU A 93 -21.13 21.13 -11.80
C GLU A 93 -20.56 20.69 -10.44
N ALA A 94 -20.25 19.40 -10.29
CA ALA A 94 -19.75 18.84 -9.05
C ALA A 94 -18.34 19.34 -8.66
N VAL A 95 -17.54 19.84 -9.61
CA VAL A 95 -16.18 20.37 -9.35
C VAL A 95 -16.09 21.89 -9.47
N ALA A 96 -17.19 22.59 -9.72
CA ALA A 96 -17.20 24.01 -10.08
C ALA A 96 -16.62 24.92 -8.98
N ASP A 97 -16.83 24.56 -7.71
CA ASP A 97 -16.41 25.34 -6.53
C ASP A 97 -15.11 24.84 -5.88
N ILE A 98 -14.42 23.87 -6.49
CA ILE A 98 -13.05 23.51 -6.05
C ILE A 98 -12.16 24.74 -6.27
N LYS A 99 -11.44 25.15 -5.22
CA LYS A 99 -10.58 26.34 -5.27
C LYS A 99 -9.14 25.98 -5.64
N SER A 100 -8.44 26.89 -6.32
CA SER A 100 -6.98 26.78 -6.47
C SER A 100 -6.30 26.66 -5.10
N GLY A 101 -5.21 25.91 -5.02
CA GLY A 101 -4.53 25.64 -3.75
C GLY A 101 -5.06 24.44 -2.97
N SER A 102 -6.21 23.89 -3.35
CA SER A 102 -6.83 22.74 -2.66
C SER A 102 -5.93 21.51 -2.66
N THR A 103 -6.02 20.73 -1.58
CA THR A 103 -5.44 19.38 -1.47
C THR A 103 -6.48 18.35 -1.93
N ILE A 104 -6.16 17.64 -2.99
CA ILE A 104 -7.01 16.64 -3.64
C ILE A 104 -6.52 15.23 -3.28
N LEU A 105 -7.35 14.43 -2.63
CA LEU A 105 -7.11 13.00 -2.46
C LEU A 105 -7.69 12.29 -3.68
N SER A 106 -6.82 11.74 -4.53
CA SER A 106 -7.24 11.09 -5.77
C SER A 106 -7.08 9.59 -5.68
N ALA A 107 -8.20 8.86 -5.72
CA ALA A 107 -8.18 7.40 -5.65
C ALA A 107 -7.65 6.76 -6.94
N GLY A 108 -7.20 5.51 -6.81
CA GLY A 108 -6.73 4.67 -7.91
C GLY A 108 -5.40 3.98 -7.63
N PHE A 109 -5.18 2.84 -8.28
CA PHE A 109 -3.92 2.11 -8.30
C PHE A 109 -3.47 1.94 -9.75
N GLY A 110 -2.49 2.74 -10.18
CA GLY A 110 -2.21 2.93 -11.61
C GLY A 110 -3.41 3.60 -12.28
N LEU A 111 -4.06 2.89 -13.21
CA LEU A 111 -5.33 3.31 -13.85
C LEU A 111 -6.56 2.54 -13.33
N CYS A 112 -6.39 1.61 -12.39
CA CYS A 112 -7.52 0.87 -11.82
C CYS A 112 -8.20 1.66 -10.70
N GLY A 113 -9.48 2.02 -10.90
CA GLY A 113 -10.27 2.80 -9.93
C GLY A 113 -10.00 4.30 -9.95
N THR A 114 -9.41 4.84 -11.04
CA THR A 114 -9.26 6.29 -11.23
C THR A 114 -10.60 6.96 -11.54
N ALA A 115 -10.79 8.18 -11.04
CA ALA A 115 -11.99 8.98 -11.27
C ALA A 115 -11.85 9.88 -12.52
N ASP A 116 -11.69 9.26 -13.69
CA ASP A 116 -11.28 9.98 -14.90
C ASP A 116 -12.34 10.98 -15.41
N THR A 117 -13.63 10.77 -15.13
CA THR A 117 -14.69 11.74 -15.49
C THR A 117 -14.51 13.02 -14.69
N ILE A 118 -14.26 12.89 -13.38
CA ILE A 118 -14.02 14.02 -12.48
C ILE A 118 -12.68 14.70 -12.81
N ILE A 119 -11.62 13.93 -13.05
CA ILE A 119 -10.29 14.47 -13.42
C ILE A 119 -10.38 15.31 -14.69
N LYS A 120 -11.10 14.84 -15.71
CA LYS A 120 -11.31 15.62 -16.94
C LYS A 120 -12.13 16.88 -16.74
N ALA A 121 -13.16 16.85 -15.89
CA ALA A 121 -13.92 18.05 -15.55
C ALA A 121 -13.02 19.10 -14.86
N MET A 122 -12.13 18.67 -13.96
CA MET A 122 -11.12 19.54 -13.36
C MET A 122 -10.10 20.06 -14.39
N ALA A 123 -9.66 19.20 -15.33
CA ALA A 123 -8.72 19.58 -16.38
C ALA A 123 -9.32 20.64 -17.32
N LYS A 124 -10.60 20.47 -17.69
CA LYS A 124 -11.36 21.38 -18.57
C LYS A 124 -11.45 22.81 -18.03
N ARG A 125 -11.42 23.00 -16.70
CA ARG A 125 -11.39 24.33 -16.10
C ARG A 125 -10.14 25.13 -16.50
N GLY A 126 -9.02 24.45 -16.79
CA GLY A 126 -7.77 25.05 -17.20
C GLY A 126 -7.00 25.74 -16.07
N VAL A 127 -5.70 25.96 -16.31
CA VAL A 127 -4.77 26.52 -15.31
C VAL A 127 -5.12 27.94 -14.86
N GLU A 128 -5.82 28.72 -15.67
CA GLU A 128 -6.27 30.06 -15.28
C GLU A 128 -7.40 30.01 -14.22
N SER A 129 -8.19 28.94 -14.19
CA SER A 129 -9.34 28.79 -13.26
C SER A 129 -9.04 27.88 -12.07
N LEU A 130 -8.23 26.85 -12.26
CA LEU A 130 -7.95 25.84 -11.25
C LEU A 130 -6.49 25.41 -11.31
N HIS A 131 -5.69 25.91 -10.37
CA HIS A 131 -4.24 25.72 -10.32
C HIS A 131 -3.72 25.57 -8.90
N SER A 132 -2.40 25.42 -8.77
CA SER A 132 -1.71 25.31 -7.48
C SER A 132 -2.24 24.17 -6.60
N LEU A 133 -2.85 23.16 -7.23
CA LEU A 133 -3.39 22.01 -6.53
C LEU A 133 -2.26 21.17 -5.95
N LYS A 134 -2.54 20.55 -4.81
CA LYS A 134 -1.73 19.49 -4.24
C LYS A 134 -2.50 18.19 -4.41
N ALA A 135 -1.90 17.13 -4.93
CA ALA A 135 -2.56 15.83 -4.98
C ALA A 135 -1.89 14.82 -4.06
N VAL A 136 -2.69 14.02 -3.38
CA VAL A 136 -2.26 12.81 -2.69
C VAL A 136 -2.87 11.63 -3.40
N SER A 137 -2.02 10.77 -3.95
CA SER A 137 -2.45 9.57 -4.68
C SER A 137 -1.40 8.47 -4.53
N ASN A 138 -1.77 7.23 -4.80
CA ASN A 138 -0.74 6.18 -4.89
C ASN A 138 0.19 6.40 -6.09
N ASN A 139 -0.41 6.69 -7.24
CA ASN A 139 0.25 6.94 -8.51
C ASN A 139 -0.39 8.16 -9.19
N ALA A 140 0.34 8.80 -10.09
CA ALA A 140 -0.21 9.90 -10.88
C ALA A 140 -0.80 9.44 -12.23
N GLY A 141 -1.33 8.20 -12.29
CA GLY A 141 -1.79 7.58 -13.53
C GLY A 141 -0.65 7.11 -14.45
N ALA A 142 -0.98 6.86 -15.72
CA ALA A 142 -0.06 6.34 -16.73
C ALA A 142 -0.33 6.99 -18.10
N GLY A 143 0.75 7.38 -18.79
CA GLY A 143 0.65 8.11 -20.06
C GLY A 143 -0.11 9.44 -19.87
N PRO A 144 -1.14 9.73 -20.68
CA PRO A 144 -1.97 10.93 -20.54
C PRO A 144 -3.14 10.77 -19.54
N TYR A 145 -3.33 9.59 -18.93
CA TYR A 145 -4.52 9.28 -18.13
C TYR A 145 -4.29 9.47 -16.63
N GLY A 146 -5.38 9.62 -15.87
CA GLY A 146 -5.34 9.94 -14.44
C GLY A 146 -4.77 11.34 -14.16
N LEU A 147 -4.14 11.52 -12.99
CA LEU A 147 -3.60 12.82 -12.57
C LEU A 147 -2.50 13.37 -13.50
N ALA A 148 -1.92 12.54 -14.36
CA ALA A 148 -0.92 12.96 -15.35
C ALA A 148 -1.39 14.13 -16.21
N GLU A 149 -2.68 14.17 -16.54
CA GLU A 149 -3.29 15.25 -17.32
C GLU A 149 -3.20 16.59 -16.59
N LEU A 150 -3.56 16.63 -15.30
CA LEU A 150 -3.49 17.84 -14.48
C LEU A 150 -2.05 18.32 -14.24
N VAL A 151 -1.09 17.39 -14.13
CA VAL A 151 0.34 17.73 -14.03
C VAL A 151 0.84 18.35 -15.34
N GLN A 152 0.47 17.77 -16.49
CA GLN A 152 0.87 18.28 -17.80
C GLN A 152 0.30 19.67 -18.07
N ASN A 153 -0.96 19.91 -17.67
CA ASN A 153 -1.62 21.20 -17.79
C ASN A 153 -1.10 22.27 -16.81
N GLY A 154 -0.20 21.91 -15.88
CA GLY A 154 0.34 22.85 -14.88
C GLY A 154 -0.64 23.19 -13.75
N GLN A 155 -1.71 22.41 -13.57
CA GLN A 155 -2.71 22.63 -12.53
C GLN A 155 -2.27 22.09 -11.16
N LEU A 156 -1.40 21.07 -11.16
CA LEU A 156 -0.76 20.52 -9.96
C LEU A 156 0.64 21.11 -9.76
N THR A 157 0.92 21.59 -8.55
CA THR A 157 2.24 22.07 -8.14
C THR A 157 2.94 21.14 -7.16
N SER A 158 2.20 20.23 -6.52
CA SER A 158 2.74 19.26 -5.57
C SER A 158 1.98 17.94 -5.63
N VAL A 159 2.71 16.83 -5.54
CA VAL A 159 2.13 15.49 -5.44
C VAL A 159 2.81 14.68 -4.33
N ILE A 160 2.01 13.94 -3.56
CA ILE A 160 2.48 12.88 -2.66
C ILE A 160 2.16 11.55 -3.34
N LEU A 161 3.18 10.75 -3.63
CA LEU A 161 3.08 9.49 -4.38
C LEU A 161 3.90 8.39 -3.72
N SER A 162 3.52 7.13 -3.89
CA SER A 162 4.40 6.00 -3.53
C SER A 162 5.31 5.59 -4.67
N PHE A 163 4.83 5.77 -5.89
CA PHE A 163 5.50 5.32 -7.09
C PHE A 163 5.14 6.21 -8.29
N LEU A 164 6.14 6.87 -8.86
CA LEU A 164 6.09 7.70 -10.06
C LEU A 164 5.84 6.86 -11.33
N GLY A 165 6.26 5.60 -11.32
CA GLY A 165 6.07 4.68 -12.45
C GLY A 165 6.89 5.05 -13.68
N THR A 166 6.26 4.98 -14.85
CA THR A 166 6.87 5.22 -16.17
C THR A 166 6.56 6.63 -16.70
N ASN A 167 5.97 7.49 -15.88
CA ASN A 167 5.53 8.82 -16.31
C ASN A 167 6.69 9.82 -16.42
N LYS A 168 7.37 9.79 -17.59
CA LYS A 168 8.52 10.65 -17.90
C LYS A 168 8.20 12.15 -17.83
N ALA A 169 6.95 12.55 -18.06
CA ALA A 169 6.55 13.96 -17.99
C ALA A 169 6.61 14.47 -16.54
N ILE A 170 6.13 13.66 -15.60
CA ILE A 170 6.17 13.96 -14.17
C ILE A 170 7.61 13.91 -13.67
N GLU A 171 8.38 12.87 -14.04
CA GLU A 171 9.79 12.76 -13.69
C GLU A 171 10.58 13.99 -14.17
N LYS A 172 10.36 14.43 -15.41
CA LYS A 172 11.00 15.62 -15.97
C LYS A 172 10.67 16.88 -15.17
N LYS A 173 9.38 17.11 -14.85
CA LYS A 173 8.93 18.28 -14.07
C LYS A 173 9.47 18.27 -12.64
N TYR A 174 9.56 17.09 -12.02
CA TYR A 174 10.19 16.95 -10.72
C TYR A 174 11.69 17.28 -10.77
N LEU A 175 12.42 16.73 -11.74
CA LEU A 175 13.86 16.97 -11.90
C LEU A 175 14.19 18.42 -12.31
N SER A 176 13.28 19.12 -12.98
CA SER A 176 13.42 20.56 -13.31
C SER A 176 13.02 21.49 -12.16
N GLY A 177 12.38 20.98 -11.11
CA GLY A 177 11.86 21.78 -10.00
C GLY A 177 10.51 22.46 -10.27
N GLU A 178 9.81 22.08 -11.35
CA GLU A 178 8.47 22.58 -11.70
C GLU A 178 7.35 21.89 -10.91
N LEU A 179 7.63 20.73 -10.30
CA LEU A 179 6.66 19.95 -9.52
C LEU A 179 7.31 19.41 -8.25
N ASP A 180 6.65 19.59 -7.11
CA ASP A 180 7.07 18.95 -5.86
C ASP A 180 6.60 17.49 -5.84
N VAL A 181 7.49 16.58 -5.47
CA VAL A 181 7.16 15.16 -5.30
C VAL A 181 7.61 14.70 -3.92
N GLU A 182 6.66 14.45 -3.01
CA GLU A 182 6.92 13.73 -1.77
C GLU A 182 6.73 12.22 -2.00
N LEU A 183 7.83 11.49 -2.15
CA LEU A 183 7.79 10.03 -2.20
C LEU A 183 7.54 9.46 -0.80
N THR A 184 6.43 8.75 -0.63
CA THR A 184 6.01 8.16 0.65
C THR A 184 5.70 6.68 0.46
N PRO A 185 6.17 5.76 1.33
CA PRO A 185 5.84 4.34 1.24
C PRO A 185 4.33 4.10 1.12
N GLN A 186 3.92 3.16 0.26
CA GLN A 186 2.51 2.99 -0.10
C GLN A 186 1.62 2.70 1.10
N GLY A 187 2.05 1.80 1.99
CA GLY A 187 1.29 1.51 3.19
C GLY A 187 1.23 2.69 4.15
N THR A 188 2.29 3.49 4.21
CA THR A 188 2.32 4.73 4.99
C THR A 188 1.33 5.76 4.42
N ILE A 189 1.24 5.95 3.09
CA ILE A 189 0.21 6.82 2.50
C ILE A 189 -1.19 6.34 2.90
N ALA A 190 -1.48 5.05 2.72
CA ALA A 190 -2.78 4.47 3.04
C ALA A 190 -3.16 4.71 4.51
N GLU A 191 -2.25 4.47 5.45
CA GLU A 191 -2.51 4.64 6.88
C GLU A 191 -2.56 6.11 7.31
N ARG A 192 -1.75 7.00 6.72
CA ARG A 192 -1.85 8.46 6.96
C ARG A 192 -3.22 9.00 6.56
N ILE A 193 -3.75 8.56 5.43
CA ILE A 193 -5.10 8.93 4.98
C ILE A 193 -6.14 8.30 5.92
N ARG A 194 -6.03 7.01 6.24
CA ARG A 194 -6.93 6.31 7.16
C ARG A 194 -7.00 7.00 8.53
N ALA A 195 -5.86 7.43 9.07
CA ALA A 195 -5.73 8.15 10.33
C ALA A 195 -6.44 9.51 10.26
N GLY A 196 -6.27 10.25 9.16
CA GLY A 196 -6.94 11.54 8.91
C GLY A 196 -8.47 11.43 8.91
N GLY A 197 -9.01 10.38 8.30
CA GLY A 197 -10.45 10.12 8.33
C GLY A 197 -10.98 9.52 9.65
N ALA A 198 -10.08 9.07 10.52
CA ALA A 198 -10.42 8.47 11.82
C ALA A 198 -10.19 9.42 13.01
N GLY A 199 -9.77 10.67 12.78
CA GLY A 199 -9.44 11.62 13.84
C GLY A 199 -8.18 11.24 14.63
N ILE A 200 -7.26 10.48 14.01
CA ILE A 200 -5.98 10.10 14.60
C ILE A 200 -4.90 11.02 14.00
N PRO A 201 -4.29 11.94 14.76
CA PRO A 201 -3.40 12.96 14.18
C PRO A 201 -2.04 12.39 13.73
N ALA A 202 -1.58 11.30 14.36
CA ALA A 202 -0.34 10.63 14.01
C ALA A 202 -0.33 9.19 14.54
N PHE A 203 0.52 8.34 13.94
CA PHE A 203 0.74 6.94 14.36
C PHE A 203 2.20 6.53 14.14
N TYR A 204 2.62 5.41 14.74
CA TYR A 204 3.97 4.86 14.56
C TYR A 204 3.97 3.67 13.59
N THR A 205 4.96 3.59 12.70
CA THR A 205 5.15 2.49 11.75
C THR A 205 6.63 2.08 11.64
N PRO A 206 6.97 0.78 11.48
CA PRO A 206 8.34 0.34 11.24
C PRO A 206 8.79 0.61 9.79
N THR A 207 7.86 0.90 8.89
CA THR A 207 8.13 1.20 7.48
C THR A 207 9.07 2.40 7.34
N GLY A 208 10.16 2.21 6.58
CA GLY A 208 11.12 3.28 6.26
C GLY A 208 12.11 3.63 7.37
N VAL A 209 12.15 2.86 8.47
CA VAL A 209 13.17 3.03 9.52
C VAL A 209 14.56 2.65 8.97
N HIS A 210 15.58 3.42 9.33
CA HIS A 210 16.95 3.32 8.81
C HIS A 210 17.08 3.55 7.29
N THR A 211 16.13 4.23 6.67
CA THR A 211 16.19 4.61 5.25
C THR A 211 16.15 6.12 5.08
N TRP A 212 16.24 6.57 3.82
CA TRP A 212 16.09 7.98 3.47
C TRP A 212 14.70 8.56 3.74
N ILE A 213 13.69 7.71 3.99
CA ILE A 213 12.39 8.16 4.51
C ILE A 213 12.54 8.66 5.95
N GLU A 214 13.23 7.91 6.82
CA GLU A 214 13.48 8.34 8.20
C GLU A 214 14.30 9.64 8.23
N THR A 215 15.39 9.71 7.47
CA THR A 215 16.35 10.82 7.55
C THR A 215 15.90 12.09 6.81
N GLY A 216 14.94 11.97 5.88
CA GLY A 216 14.50 13.09 5.04
C GLY A 216 15.44 13.36 3.86
N GLU A 217 16.23 12.38 3.44
CA GLU A 217 17.23 12.54 2.37
C GLU A 217 16.65 12.44 0.96
N ILE A 218 15.41 11.99 0.79
CA ILE A 218 14.70 12.07 -0.49
C ILE A 218 14.16 13.50 -0.66
N PRO A 219 14.65 14.29 -1.63
CA PRO A 219 14.18 15.65 -1.82
C PRO A 219 12.69 15.72 -2.16
N ILE A 220 12.01 16.76 -1.72
CA ILE A 220 10.64 17.08 -2.16
C ILE A 220 10.67 17.98 -3.41
N ARG A 221 11.66 18.89 -3.48
CA ARG A 221 11.86 19.78 -4.63
C ARG A 221 13.31 19.74 -5.07
N MET A 222 13.51 19.42 -6.34
CA MET A 222 14.82 19.52 -7.00
C MET A 222 15.04 20.93 -7.56
N GLY A 223 16.29 21.30 -7.77
CA GLY A 223 16.70 22.53 -8.43
C GLY A 223 17.66 22.25 -9.58
N PRO A 224 17.98 23.27 -10.37
CA PRO A 224 18.93 23.12 -11.46
C PRO A 224 20.29 22.61 -10.93
N PRO A 225 21.04 21.85 -11.74
CA PRO A 225 22.40 21.47 -11.38
C PRO A 225 23.27 22.70 -11.10
N LYS A 226 24.21 22.58 -10.15
CA LYS A 226 25.26 23.61 -9.97
C LYS A 226 26.17 23.65 -11.19
N GLU A 227 26.78 24.80 -11.45
CA GLU A 227 27.79 24.95 -12.50
C GLU A 227 28.89 23.88 -12.35
N GLY A 228 29.16 23.13 -13.42
CA GLY A 228 30.10 22.00 -13.41
C GLY A 228 29.56 20.65 -12.93
N SER A 229 28.29 20.57 -12.49
CA SER A 229 27.64 19.31 -12.10
C SER A 229 26.53 18.92 -13.08
N LYS A 230 26.37 17.61 -13.33
CA LYS A 230 25.20 17.05 -14.05
C LYS A 230 24.06 16.69 -13.10
N MET A 231 24.30 16.67 -11.79
CA MET A 231 23.33 16.27 -10.79
C MET A 231 22.46 17.47 -10.38
N PRO A 232 21.11 17.33 -10.34
CA PRO A 232 20.24 18.39 -9.87
C PRO A 232 20.52 18.71 -8.40
N THR A 233 20.26 19.95 -7.99
CA THR A 233 20.37 20.37 -6.59
C THR A 233 19.11 20.00 -5.81
N THR A 234 19.21 20.03 -4.48
CA THR A 234 18.05 19.93 -3.59
C THR A 234 17.63 21.35 -3.20
N LEU A 235 16.42 21.77 -3.58
CA LEU A 235 15.81 23.03 -3.13
C LEU A 235 15.02 22.84 -1.85
N GLN A 236 14.34 21.69 -1.73
CA GLN A 236 13.63 21.32 -0.52
C GLN A 236 13.98 19.87 -0.16
N PRO A 237 14.59 19.61 1.01
CA PRO A 237 14.84 18.25 1.48
C PRO A 237 13.52 17.54 1.83
N GLY A 238 13.59 16.24 2.07
CA GLY A 238 12.47 15.47 2.59
C GLY A 238 12.19 15.80 4.05
N ASN A 239 10.99 15.45 4.49
CA ASN A 239 10.61 15.59 5.89
C ASN A 239 11.31 14.50 6.72
N ARG A 240 12.15 14.88 7.69
CA ARG A 240 12.73 13.91 8.64
C ARG A 240 11.63 13.37 9.56
N ARG A 241 11.66 12.07 9.85
CA ARG A 241 10.69 11.45 10.77
C ARG A 241 11.20 11.47 12.21
N GLU A 242 10.31 11.82 13.13
CA GLU A 242 10.53 11.52 14.53
C GLU A 242 10.52 10.01 14.74
N THR A 243 11.34 9.51 15.66
CA THR A 243 11.44 8.07 15.90
C THR A 243 11.29 7.75 17.37
N ARG A 244 10.73 6.56 17.63
CA ARG A 244 10.58 6.04 18.99
C ARG A 244 10.75 4.53 19.00
N GLU A 245 11.30 4.02 20.08
CA GLU A 245 11.41 2.59 20.30
C GLU A 245 10.22 2.03 21.07
N PHE A 246 9.70 0.90 20.60
CA PHE A 246 8.69 0.10 21.26
C PHE A 246 9.12 -1.37 21.22
N LYS A 247 9.17 -2.03 22.38
CA LYS A 247 9.58 -3.45 22.49
C LYS A 247 10.93 -3.76 21.81
N GLY A 248 11.90 -2.83 21.93
CA GLY A 248 13.24 -2.98 21.35
C GLY A 248 13.31 -2.82 19.83
N LYS A 249 12.24 -2.32 19.18
CA LYS A 249 12.21 -1.99 17.75
C LYS A 249 11.95 -0.50 17.58
N LYS A 250 12.62 0.12 16.62
CA LYS A 250 12.45 1.52 16.27
C LYS A 250 11.32 1.70 15.27
N PHE A 251 10.56 2.78 15.40
CA PHE A 251 9.42 3.13 14.55
C PHE A 251 9.49 4.62 14.18
N ASN A 252 9.02 4.95 12.97
CA ASN A 252 8.80 6.32 12.49
C ASN A 252 7.43 6.82 12.94
N LEU A 253 7.34 8.07 13.41
CA LEU A 253 6.07 8.79 13.57
C LEU A 253 5.64 9.35 12.21
N GLU A 254 4.40 9.08 11.83
CA GLU A 254 3.79 9.57 10.59
C GLU A 254 2.52 10.34 10.91
N HIS A 255 2.37 11.53 10.32
CA HIS A 255 1.22 12.40 10.52
C HIS A 255 0.10 12.09 9.53
N ALA A 256 -1.13 12.20 10.01
CA ALA A 256 -2.31 12.05 9.19
C ALA A 256 -2.31 12.98 7.98
N ILE A 257 -2.91 12.51 6.89
CA ILE A 257 -3.20 13.30 5.70
C ILE A 257 -4.71 13.51 5.65
N GLN A 258 -5.12 14.76 5.45
CA GLN A 258 -6.49 15.14 5.12
C GLN A 258 -6.49 15.96 3.83
N GLY A 259 -7.58 15.92 3.09
CA GLY A 259 -7.78 16.71 1.88
C GLY A 259 -8.94 17.69 2.00
N ASP A 260 -8.92 18.71 1.15
CA ASP A 260 -10.09 19.56 0.94
C ASP A 260 -11.16 18.82 0.13
N VAL A 261 -10.71 18.02 -0.85
CA VAL A 261 -11.57 17.23 -1.73
C VAL A 261 -11.01 15.82 -1.89
N ALA A 262 -11.89 14.80 -1.85
CA ALA A 262 -11.57 13.45 -2.34
C ALA A 262 -12.33 13.17 -3.64
N ILE A 263 -11.64 12.56 -4.60
CA ILE A 263 -12.23 12.12 -5.86
C ILE A 263 -12.01 10.61 -6.01
N LEU A 264 -13.09 9.89 -6.29
CA LEU A 264 -13.08 8.43 -6.36
C LEU A 264 -14.08 7.90 -7.37
N ARG A 265 -13.88 6.65 -7.81
CA ARG A 265 -14.78 5.92 -8.70
C ARG A 265 -15.36 4.70 -7.99
N ALA A 266 -16.68 4.54 -8.06
CA ALA A 266 -17.39 3.38 -7.54
C ALA A 266 -18.05 2.59 -8.68
N TYR A 267 -18.27 1.29 -8.45
CA TYR A 267 -19.04 0.46 -9.37
C TYR A 267 -20.53 0.78 -9.25
N LYS A 268 -21.03 0.81 -8.01
CA LYS A 268 -22.39 1.26 -7.72
C LYS A 268 -22.40 2.30 -6.61
N VAL A 269 -23.34 3.23 -6.68
CA VAL A 269 -23.67 4.15 -5.59
C VAL A 269 -25.17 4.35 -5.53
N ASP A 270 -25.76 4.30 -4.34
CA ASP A 270 -27.16 4.70 -4.20
C ASP A 270 -27.31 6.22 -4.01
N GLU A 271 -28.52 6.75 -4.18
CA GLU A 271 -28.77 8.20 -4.02
C GLU A 271 -28.48 8.74 -2.60
N ALA A 272 -28.37 7.85 -1.59
CA ALA A 272 -27.92 8.20 -0.24
C ALA A 272 -26.39 8.28 -0.11
N GLY A 273 -25.65 7.78 -1.10
CA GLY A 273 -24.20 7.80 -1.21
C GLY A 273 -23.51 6.50 -0.78
N ASN A 274 -24.24 5.43 -0.48
CA ASN A 274 -23.62 4.15 -0.14
C ASN A 274 -22.93 3.58 -1.38
N CYS A 275 -21.64 3.29 -1.30
CA CYS A 275 -20.87 2.79 -2.44
C CYS A 275 -20.57 1.30 -2.33
N VAL A 276 -20.51 0.66 -3.50
CA VAL A 276 -19.93 -0.66 -3.73
C VAL A 276 -18.80 -0.51 -4.74
N PHE A 277 -17.64 -1.06 -4.41
CA PHE A 277 -16.48 -1.14 -5.30
C PHE A 277 -16.40 -2.53 -5.92
N ARG A 278 -15.79 -2.61 -7.10
CA ARG A 278 -15.64 -3.87 -7.82
C ARG A 278 -14.20 -4.32 -7.78
N TYR A 279 -13.97 -5.47 -7.14
CA TYR A 279 -12.67 -6.11 -7.05
C TYR A 279 -11.55 -5.16 -6.58
N THR A 280 -10.50 -4.96 -7.39
CA THR A 280 -9.31 -4.19 -7.00
C THR A 280 -9.47 -2.68 -7.18
N THR A 281 -10.65 -2.20 -7.60
CA THR A 281 -10.97 -0.76 -7.68
C THR A 281 -11.19 -0.13 -6.30
N GLY A 282 -11.51 -0.94 -5.28
CA GLY A 282 -11.72 -0.48 -3.91
C GLY A 282 -10.44 -0.02 -3.18
N ASN A 283 -9.29 -0.02 -3.85
CA ASN A 283 -7.96 0.27 -3.32
C ASN A 283 -7.88 1.50 -2.38
N PHE A 284 -7.72 2.72 -2.90
CA PHE A 284 -7.55 3.95 -2.14
C PHE A 284 -8.87 4.74 -1.93
N GLY A 285 -9.93 4.37 -2.64
CA GLY A 285 -11.21 5.08 -2.62
C GLY A 285 -11.85 5.20 -1.23
N PRO A 286 -12.12 4.08 -0.53
CA PRO A 286 -12.82 4.07 0.74
C PRO A 286 -12.16 4.93 1.82
N MET A 287 -10.83 4.89 1.98
CA MET A 287 -10.16 5.70 3.00
C MET A 287 -9.98 7.16 2.58
N MET A 288 -9.81 7.47 1.30
CA MET A 288 -9.72 8.86 0.84
C MET A 288 -11.02 9.62 1.06
N ALA A 289 -12.16 8.99 0.76
CA ALA A 289 -13.48 9.59 1.01
C ALA A 289 -13.71 9.92 2.49
N LYS A 290 -13.13 9.13 3.41
CA LYS A 290 -13.22 9.36 4.85
C LYS A 290 -12.34 10.52 5.33
N ALA A 291 -11.31 10.89 4.57
CA ALA A 291 -10.25 11.81 4.98
C ALA A 291 -10.31 13.17 4.28
N ALA A 292 -11.37 13.47 3.54
CA ALA A 292 -11.57 14.76 2.90
C ALA A 292 -12.74 15.53 3.51
N ALA A 293 -12.69 16.85 3.39
CA ALA A 293 -13.78 17.72 3.81
C ALA A 293 -15.01 17.57 2.88
N CYS A 294 -14.80 17.37 1.57
CA CYS A 294 -15.84 17.08 0.57
C CYS A 294 -15.44 15.90 -0.31
N SER A 295 -16.30 14.90 -0.44
CA SER A 295 -16.05 13.70 -1.25
C SER A 295 -16.96 13.62 -2.46
N ILE A 296 -16.36 13.50 -3.64
CA ILE A 296 -17.02 13.42 -4.94
C ILE A 296 -16.77 12.04 -5.55
N VAL A 297 -17.84 11.26 -5.73
CA VAL A 297 -17.78 9.94 -6.37
C VAL A 297 -18.38 9.97 -7.76
N GLU A 298 -17.64 9.48 -8.75
CA GLU A 298 -18.22 9.06 -10.02
C GLU A 298 -18.63 7.60 -9.94
N ALA A 299 -19.78 7.24 -10.51
CA ALA A 299 -20.28 5.86 -10.45
C ALA A 299 -20.74 5.34 -11.80
N GLU A 300 -20.43 4.07 -12.06
CA GLU A 300 -20.90 3.36 -13.25
C GLU A 300 -22.40 3.09 -13.21
N HIS A 301 -22.93 2.85 -12.00
CA HIS A 301 -24.35 2.70 -11.76
C HIS A 301 -24.78 3.54 -10.56
N ILE A 302 -25.59 4.56 -10.82
CA ILE A 302 -26.32 5.28 -9.77
C ILE A 302 -27.68 4.58 -9.62
N VAL A 303 -27.98 4.11 -8.42
CA VAL A 303 -29.15 3.26 -8.14
C VAL A 303 -30.07 3.87 -7.08
N PRO A 304 -31.38 3.53 -7.05
CA PRO A 304 -32.28 4.00 -6.00
C PRO A 304 -31.87 3.51 -4.62
N ILE A 305 -32.23 4.28 -3.58
CA ILE A 305 -32.05 3.88 -2.18
C ILE A 305 -32.74 2.53 -1.92
N GLY A 306 -31.98 1.60 -1.31
CA GLY A 306 -32.45 0.25 -0.97
C GLY A 306 -32.10 -0.83 -2.00
N GLU A 307 -31.55 -0.48 -3.16
CA GLU A 307 -31.03 -1.48 -4.12
C GLU A 307 -29.76 -2.16 -3.60
N ILE A 308 -28.87 -1.39 -2.96
CA ILE A 308 -27.67 -1.93 -2.30
C ILE A 308 -28.09 -2.48 -0.93
N LYS A 309 -27.82 -3.77 -0.68
CA LYS A 309 -28.12 -4.35 0.64
C LYS A 309 -27.17 -3.76 1.68
N PRO A 310 -27.61 -3.53 2.93
CA PRO A 310 -26.75 -2.96 3.97
C PRO A 310 -25.44 -3.71 4.21
N ASP A 311 -25.46 -5.05 4.14
CA ASP A 311 -24.27 -5.89 4.34
C ASP A 311 -23.35 -5.98 3.09
N GLU A 312 -23.75 -5.35 1.99
CA GLU A 312 -22.96 -5.24 0.75
C GLU A 312 -22.32 -3.85 0.59
N VAL A 313 -22.53 -2.92 1.54
CA VAL A 313 -21.99 -1.56 1.49
C VAL A 313 -20.51 -1.54 1.92
N ASP A 314 -19.63 -1.20 0.98
CA ASP A 314 -18.19 -1.05 1.25
C ASP A 314 -17.86 0.31 1.90
N LEU A 315 -18.55 1.37 1.46
CA LEU A 315 -18.39 2.73 1.98
C LEU A 315 -19.77 3.33 2.29
N PRO A 316 -20.11 3.56 3.57
CA PRO A 316 -21.37 4.19 3.95
C PRO A 316 -21.50 5.60 3.41
N GLY A 317 -22.70 5.97 2.99
CA GLY A 317 -22.96 7.26 2.32
C GLY A 317 -22.71 8.50 3.15
N ILE A 318 -22.49 8.37 4.46
CA ILE A 318 -22.09 9.49 5.32
C ILE A 318 -20.79 10.17 4.86
N TYR A 319 -19.91 9.42 4.16
CA TYR A 319 -18.62 9.87 3.65
C TYR A 319 -18.66 10.41 2.22
N ILE A 320 -19.84 10.41 1.58
CA ILE A 320 -20.03 10.90 0.22
C ILE A 320 -20.91 12.13 0.25
N ASP A 321 -20.45 13.20 -0.40
CA ASP A 321 -21.14 14.49 -0.46
C ASP A 321 -21.72 14.74 -1.86
N ARG A 322 -21.03 14.28 -2.91
CA ARG A 322 -21.44 14.49 -4.32
C ARG A 322 -21.31 13.22 -5.13
N ILE A 323 -22.30 12.95 -5.97
CA ILE A 323 -22.42 11.79 -6.84
C ILE A 323 -22.58 12.28 -8.27
N VAL A 324 -21.79 11.74 -9.20
CA VAL A 324 -21.91 12.02 -10.64
C VAL A 324 -21.88 10.73 -11.46
N PRO A 325 -22.51 10.69 -12.64
CA PRO A 325 -22.38 9.55 -13.54
C PRO A 325 -20.95 9.48 -14.08
N ALA A 326 -20.35 8.29 -14.09
CA ALA A 326 -19.10 8.05 -14.80
C ALA A 326 -19.36 8.05 -16.30
N THR A 327 -18.76 9.00 -17.03
CA THR A 327 -18.88 9.10 -18.50
C THR A 327 -17.61 8.68 -19.21
N GLU A 328 -16.51 8.54 -18.49
CA GLU A 328 -15.23 8.08 -19.03
C GLU A 328 -15.05 6.57 -18.90
N GLU A 329 -14.52 5.99 -19.98
CA GLU A 329 -14.17 4.58 -20.06
C GLU A 329 -12.96 4.26 -19.19
N LYS A 330 -13.04 3.13 -18.47
CA LYS A 330 -11.89 2.57 -17.76
C LYS A 330 -10.76 2.22 -18.72
N LYS A 331 -9.52 2.46 -18.29
CA LYS A 331 -8.32 2.20 -19.09
C LYS A 331 -7.47 1.13 -18.43
N LEU A 332 -6.90 0.25 -19.25
CA LEU A 332 -6.00 -0.80 -18.82
C LEU A 332 -4.56 -0.42 -19.12
N GLU A 333 -3.68 -0.52 -18.13
CA GLU A 333 -2.27 -0.15 -18.28
C GLU A 333 -1.45 -1.28 -18.94
N VAL A 334 -1.53 -2.49 -18.40
CA VAL A 334 -0.82 -3.66 -18.93
C VAL A 334 -1.77 -4.84 -19.10
N LYS A 335 -2.15 -5.11 -20.34
CA LYS A 335 -2.86 -6.35 -20.68
C LYS A 335 -1.87 -7.50 -20.75
N LYS A 336 -2.06 -8.51 -19.89
CA LYS A 336 -1.24 -9.72 -19.88
C LYS A 336 -2.13 -10.95 -19.85
N LEU A 337 -1.90 -11.84 -20.80
CA LEU A 337 -2.67 -13.07 -20.96
C LEU A 337 -1.84 -14.26 -20.53
N ARG A 338 -2.50 -15.35 -20.11
CA ARG A 338 -1.81 -16.64 -19.96
C ARG A 338 -1.36 -17.14 -21.33
N GLU A 339 -0.15 -17.68 -21.39
CA GLU A 339 0.31 -18.38 -22.59
C GLU A 339 -0.55 -19.62 -22.82
N VAL A 340 -0.91 -19.87 -24.08
CA VAL A 340 -1.63 -21.09 -24.48
C VAL A 340 -0.63 -22.25 -24.42
N GLU A 341 -0.98 -23.34 -23.73
CA GLU A 341 -0.13 -24.54 -23.64
C GLU A 341 0.25 -25.01 -25.07
N GLY A 342 1.56 -25.14 -25.34
CA GLY A 342 2.08 -25.58 -26.64
C GLY A 342 3.22 -24.75 -27.23
N GLY A 343 3.71 -23.71 -26.54
CA GLY A 343 4.89 -22.96 -26.96
C GLY A 343 6.16 -23.83 -27.00
N ASP A 344 6.95 -23.68 -28.06
CA ASP A 344 8.22 -24.41 -28.25
C ASP A 344 9.22 -24.08 -27.12
N GLN A 345 9.37 -24.99 -26.17
CA GLN A 345 10.31 -24.84 -25.05
C GLN A 345 11.77 -25.14 -25.45
N SER A 346 12.04 -25.49 -26.71
CA SER A 346 13.34 -26.02 -27.13
C SER A 346 14.45 -24.95 -27.27
N ASN A 347 14.11 -23.65 -27.26
CA ASN A 347 15.08 -22.58 -27.55
C ASN A 347 15.05 -21.40 -26.55
N LYS A 348 15.07 -21.69 -25.25
CA LYS A 348 15.16 -20.64 -24.20
C LYS A 348 16.53 -19.96 -24.21
N SER A 349 16.54 -18.63 -24.12
CA SER A 349 17.74 -17.84 -23.94
C SER A 349 18.42 -18.15 -22.59
N GLU A 350 19.73 -17.90 -22.51
CA GLU A 350 20.47 -18.05 -21.24
C GLU A 350 19.91 -17.15 -20.11
N GLY A 351 19.32 -16.01 -20.47
CA GLY A 351 18.63 -15.14 -19.52
C GLY A 351 17.37 -15.78 -18.93
N GLU A 352 16.57 -16.44 -19.76
CA GLU A 352 15.36 -17.15 -19.30
C GLU A 352 15.73 -18.34 -18.43
N LYS A 353 16.70 -19.15 -18.85
CA LYS A 353 17.19 -20.29 -18.04
C LYS A 353 17.66 -19.86 -16.66
N ARG A 354 18.40 -18.74 -16.57
CA ARG A 354 18.81 -18.16 -15.27
C ARG A 354 17.63 -17.76 -14.41
N ARG A 355 16.64 -17.05 -14.98
CA ARG A 355 15.43 -16.63 -14.26
C ARG A 355 14.60 -17.82 -13.78
N GLU A 356 14.44 -18.84 -14.62
CA GLU A 356 13.74 -20.06 -14.25
C GLU A 356 14.46 -20.82 -13.14
N ARG A 357 15.80 -20.89 -13.17
CA ARG A 357 16.58 -21.49 -12.07
C ARG A 357 16.30 -20.78 -10.74
N ILE A 358 16.40 -19.45 -10.72
CA ILE A 358 16.13 -18.65 -9.52
C ILE A 358 14.69 -18.88 -9.04
N ALA A 359 13.71 -18.79 -9.93
CA ALA A 359 12.29 -18.94 -9.59
C ALA A 359 11.95 -20.37 -9.10
N ARG A 360 12.52 -21.40 -9.73
CA ARG A 360 12.38 -22.80 -9.34
C ARG A 360 12.93 -23.02 -7.93
N ARG A 361 14.12 -22.50 -7.63
CA ARG A 361 14.67 -22.59 -6.28
C ARG A 361 13.82 -21.80 -5.29
N ALA A 362 13.36 -20.61 -5.65
CA ALA A 362 12.50 -19.80 -4.80
C ALA A 362 11.18 -20.49 -4.46
N ALA A 363 10.61 -21.30 -5.36
CA ALA A 363 9.39 -22.06 -5.10
C ALA A 363 9.49 -22.96 -3.86
N LYS A 364 10.69 -23.45 -3.50
CA LYS A 364 10.92 -24.25 -2.29
C LYS A 364 10.70 -23.48 -0.98
N GLU A 365 10.70 -22.14 -1.04
CA GLU A 365 10.38 -21.29 0.12
C GLU A 365 8.87 -21.17 0.36
N LEU A 366 8.05 -21.57 -0.61
CA LEU A 366 6.59 -21.50 -0.56
C LEU A 366 6.04 -22.85 -0.07
N LYS A 367 5.45 -22.87 1.13
CA LYS A 367 4.93 -24.11 1.75
C LYS A 367 3.41 -24.17 1.71
N GLN A 368 2.88 -25.37 1.88
CA GLN A 368 1.44 -25.62 1.92
C GLN A 368 0.75 -24.69 2.93
N GLY A 369 -0.28 -23.97 2.46
CA GLY A 369 -1.11 -23.07 3.25
C GLY A 369 -0.52 -21.68 3.48
N TYR A 370 0.69 -21.38 3.00
CA TYR A 370 1.31 -20.07 3.20
C TYR A 370 0.55 -18.94 2.50
N TYR A 371 0.50 -17.78 3.15
CA TYR A 371 0.14 -16.49 2.60
C TYR A 371 1.41 -15.79 2.13
N VAL A 372 1.46 -15.43 0.85
CA VAL A 372 2.70 -14.98 0.20
C VAL A 372 2.49 -13.70 -0.57
N ASN A 373 3.48 -12.81 -0.55
CA ASN A 373 3.51 -11.63 -1.40
C ASN A 373 4.71 -11.73 -2.35
N LEU A 374 4.45 -11.63 -3.64
CA LEU A 374 5.42 -11.84 -4.70
C LEU A 374 5.62 -10.53 -5.49
N GLY A 375 6.79 -9.92 -5.34
CA GLY A 375 7.16 -8.74 -6.10
C GLY A 375 7.14 -9.01 -7.61
N VAL A 376 6.81 -7.99 -8.40
CA VAL A 376 6.72 -8.08 -9.86
C VAL A 376 8.04 -8.60 -10.46
N GLY A 377 7.94 -9.53 -11.42
CA GLY A 377 9.09 -10.04 -12.18
C GLY A 377 9.42 -11.50 -11.87
N MET A 378 10.64 -11.79 -11.41
CA MET A 378 11.04 -13.17 -11.10
C MET A 378 10.21 -13.82 -9.99
N PRO A 379 9.85 -13.13 -8.88
CA PRO A 379 9.06 -13.75 -7.82
C PRO A 379 7.70 -14.27 -8.29
N THR A 380 7.03 -13.58 -9.22
CA THR A 380 5.73 -14.03 -9.76
C THR A 380 5.83 -15.31 -10.60
N LEU A 381 7.03 -15.77 -10.96
CA LEU A 381 7.25 -17.05 -11.64
C LEU A 381 7.36 -18.24 -10.67
N ALA A 382 7.69 -18.00 -9.39
CA ALA A 382 7.92 -19.07 -8.42
C ALA A 382 6.71 -20.03 -8.24
N PRO A 383 5.44 -19.55 -8.20
CA PRO A 383 4.29 -20.44 -8.07
C PRO A 383 4.15 -21.48 -9.20
N SER A 384 4.61 -21.18 -10.41
CA SER A 384 4.55 -22.08 -11.56
C SER A 384 5.44 -23.32 -11.42
N PHE A 385 6.36 -23.33 -10.44
CA PHE A 385 7.27 -24.45 -10.16
C PHE A 385 6.89 -25.24 -8.90
N LEU A 386 5.77 -24.90 -8.25
CA LEU A 386 5.27 -25.63 -7.10
C LEU A 386 4.82 -27.06 -7.49
N ASP A 387 5.04 -28.02 -6.60
CA ASP A 387 4.33 -29.31 -6.68
C ASP A 387 2.82 -29.02 -6.68
N PRO A 388 2.01 -29.63 -7.57
CA PRO A 388 0.58 -29.38 -7.65
C PRO A 388 -0.20 -29.56 -6.34
N LYS A 389 0.33 -30.35 -5.39
CA LYS A 389 -0.23 -30.57 -4.04
C LYS A 389 0.01 -29.39 -3.11
N ILE A 390 1.01 -28.56 -3.37
CA ILE A 390 1.32 -27.36 -2.60
C ILE A 390 0.43 -26.22 -3.10
N LYS A 391 -0.35 -25.65 -2.17
CA LYS A 391 -1.24 -24.52 -2.39
C LYS A 391 -0.82 -23.37 -1.48
N VAL A 392 -0.73 -22.18 -2.05
CA VAL A 392 -0.45 -20.93 -1.35
C VAL A 392 -1.50 -19.89 -1.71
N TRP A 393 -1.73 -18.95 -0.80
CA TRP A 393 -2.56 -17.78 -1.03
C TRP A 393 -1.68 -16.62 -1.45
N ILE A 394 -1.83 -16.15 -2.70
CA ILE A 394 -1.04 -15.04 -3.21
C ILE A 394 -1.78 -13.73 -2.93
N HIS A 395 -1.14 -12.88 -2.13
CA HIS A 395 -1.56 -11.53 -1.81
C HIS A 395 -1.00 -10.52 -2.84
N SER A 396 -1.83 -9.57 -3.25
CA SER A 396 -1.44 -8.39 -4.03
C SER A 396 -1.73 -7.11 -3.25
N GLU A 397 -0.73 -6.23 -3.16
CA GLU A 397 -0.75 -5.05 -2.29
C GLU A 397 -1.82 -4.00 -2.62
N ASN A 398 -2.42 -4.08 -3.81
CA ASN A 398 -3.55 -3.25 -4.23
C ASN A 398 -4.92 -3.73 -3.74
N GLY A 399 -4.97 -4.75 -2.89
CA GLY A 399 -6.22 -5.16 -2.23
C GLY A 399 -6.80 -6.47 -2.75
N LEU A 400 -5.96 -7.49 -2.97
CA LEU A 400 -6.39 -8.80 -3.47
C LEU A 400 -5.71 -9.93 -2.68
N MET A 401 -6.50 -10.88 -2.18
CA MET A 401 -6.02 -12.16 -1.66
C MET A 401 -6.52 -13.30 -2.54
N GLY A 402 -5.66 -14.29 -2.81
CA GLY A 402 -5.98 -15.39 -3.70
C GLY A 402 -5.87 -15.00 -5.18
N MET A 403 -4.86 -14.21 -5.52
CA MET A 403 -4.53 -13.87 -6.90
C MET A 403 -4.25 -15.14 -7.71
N GLY A 404 -4.94 -15.28 -8.84
CA GLY A 404 -4.80 -16.38 -9.77
C GLY A 404 -3.77 -16.11 -10.88
N PRO A 405 -3.71 -16.99 -11.89
CA PRO A 405 -2.88 -16.77 -13.07
C PRO A 405 -3.37 -15.57 -13.89
N TYR A 406 -2.59 -15.20 -14.90
CA TYR A 406 -3.03 -14.28 -15.95
C TYR A 406 -4.32 -14.82 -16.64
N PRO A 407 -5.25 -13.94 -17.05
CA PRO A 407 -6.51 -14.35 -17.68
C PRO A 407 -6.34 -14.85 -19.12
N THR A 408 -7.33 -15.58 -19.64
CA THR A 408 -7.58 -15.63 -21.10
C THR A 408 -8.15 -14.32 -21.60
N GLU A 409 -8.26 -14.18 -22.92
CA GLU A 409 -8.92 -13.03 -23.55
C GLU A 409 -10.35 -12.79 -23.01
N GLU A 410 -11.11 -13.86 -22.77
CA GLU A 410 -12.49 -13.80 -22.26
C GLU A 410 -12.56 -13.54 -20.74
N GLU A 411 -11.49 -13.84 -20.00
CA GLU A 411 -11.38 -13.61 -18.56
C GLU A 411 -10.82 -12.21 -18.23
N VAL A 412 -10.37 -11.43 -19.23
CA VAL A 412 -9.79 -10.10 -19.01
C VAL A 412 -10.82 -9.17 -18.37
N ASP A 413 -10.43 -8.59 -17.24
CA ASP A 413 -11.21 -7.59 -16.53
C ASP A 413 -10.29 -6.43 -16.09
N VAL A 414 -10.67 -5.20 -16.46
CA VAL A 414 -9.90 -3.98 -16.14
C VAL A 414 -9.91 -3.65 -14.66
N ASP A 415 -10.85 -4.21 -13.89
CA ASP A 415 -10.97 -4.02 -12.44
C ASP A 415 -10.16 -5.06 -11.64
N ILE A 416 -9.50 -6.02 -12.30
CA ILE A 416 -8.73 -7.09 -11.67
C ILE A 416 -7.28 -7.05 -12.15
N ILE A 417 -6.45 -6.33 -11.39
CA ILE A 417 -5.01 -6.19 -11.67
C ILE A 417 -4.15 -6.60 -10.48
N ASN A 418 -2.89 -6.93 -10.74
CA ASN A 418 -1.88 -7.13 -9.70
C ASN A 418 -1.11 -5.83 -9.37
N ALA A 419 -0.19 -5.92 -8.40
CA ALA A 419 0.70 -4.82 -8.01
C ALA A 419 1.47 -4.17 -9.18
N GLY A 420 1.82 -4.98 -10.20
CA GLY A 420 2.50 -4.60 -11.43
C GLY A 420 1.61 -4.00 -12.52
N LYS A 421 0.32 -3.76 -12.22
CA LYS A 421 -0.68 -3.21 -13.14
C LYS A 421 -1.02 -4.14 -14.31
N GLU A 422 -0.71 -5.43 -14.17
CA GLU A 422 -1.03 -6.48 -15.13
C GLU A 422 -2.40 -7.09 -14.81
N THR A 423 -3.20 -7.40 -15.83
CA THR A 423 -4.45 -8.15 -15.67
C THR A 423 -4.22 -9.51 -15.04
N VAL A 424 -5.00 -9.88 -14.02
CA VAL A 424 -4.95 -11.18 -13.35
C VAL A 424 -6.35 -11.73 -13.10
N THR A 425 -6.45 -12.97 -12.64
CA THR A 425 -7.70 -13.58 -12.19
C THR A 425 -7.77 -13.66 -10.66
N ILE A 426 -8.95 -13.99 -10.13
CA ILE A 426 -9.15 -14.26 -8.69
C ILE A 426 -9.54 -15.73 -8.55
N LEU A 427 -8.83 -16.47 -7.70
CA LEU A 427 -9.13 -17.88 -7.44
C LEU A 427 -10.39 -18.02 -6.55
N PRO A 428 -11.11 -19.16 -6.62
CA PRO A 428 -12.17 -19.46 -5.66
C PRO A 428 -11.68 -19.35 -4.21
N GLY A 429 -12.43 -18.63 -3.37
CA GLY A 429 -12.04 -18.31 -2.00
C GLY A 429 -11.17 -17.07 -1.84
N GLY A 430 -10.81 -16.39 -2.94
CA GLY A 430 -10.16 -15.08 -2.91
C GLY A 430 -11.07 -13.98 -2.38
N SER A 431 -10.46 -12.88 -1.96
CA SER A 431 -11.15 -11.71 -1.41
C SER A 431 -10.48 -10.40 -1.85
N THR A 432 -11.23 -9.31 -1.82
CA THR A 432 -10.72 -7.97 -2.10
C THR A 432 -10.98 -7.03 -0.93
N PHE A 433 -10.11 -6.04 -0.75
CA PHE A 433 -10.09 -5.15 0.41
C PHE A 433 -9.41 -3.82 0.04
N ASP A 434 -9.55 -2.81 0.88
CA ASP A 434 -8.91 -1.52 0.67
C ASP A 434 -7.39 -1.57 0.96
N SER A 435 -6.66 -0.56 0.50
CA SER A 435 -5.22 -0.45 0.69
C SER A 435 -4.80 -0.35 2.17
N ALA A 436 -5.63 0.20 3.06
CA ALA A 436 -5.25 0.31 4.47
C ALA A 436 -5.23 -1.08 5.11
N GLU A 437 -6.25 -1.90 4.82
CA GLU A 437 -6.33 -3.29 5.26
C GLU A 437 -5.20 -4.14 4.63
N SER A 438 -4.92 -3.97 3.33
CA SER A 438 -3.80 -4.62 2.65
C SER A 438 -2.46 -4.40 3.38
N PHE A 439 -2.14 -3.15 3.72
CA PHE A 439 -0.90 -2.84 4.41
C PHE A 439 -0.95 -3.10 5.92
N ALA A 440 -2.13 -3.22 6.53
CA ALA A 440 -2.26 -3.77 7.88
C ALA A 440 -1.86 -5.26 7.90
N MET A 441 -2.30 -6.06 6.93
CA MET A 441 -1.86 -7.45 6.77
C MET A 441 -0.34 -7.56 6.63
N ILE A 442 0.24 -6.74 5.74
CA ILE A 442 1.69 -6.72 5.49
C ILE A 442 2.46 -6.30 6.75
N ARG A 443 2.19 -5.11 7.31
CA ARG A 443 2.95 -4.59 8.46
C ARG A 443 2.71 -5.40 9.73
N GLY A 444 1.52 -5.97 9.88
CA GLY A 444 1.18 -6.86 11.00
C GLY A 444 1.97 -8.17 10.98
N GLY A 445 2.61 -8.52 9.86
CA GLY A 445 3.35 -9.77 9.70
C GLY A 445 2.44 -10.97 9.45
N HIS A 446 1.28 -10.74 8.84
CA HIS A 446 0.32 -11.81 8.48
C HIS A 446 0.68 -12.53 7.18
N ILE A 447 1.69 -12.03 6.46
CA ILE A 447 2.28 -12.68 5.29
C ILE A 447 3.42 -13.58 5.77
N ASP A 448 3.39 -14.86 5.42
CA ASP A 448 4.43 -15.82 5.82
C ASP A 448 5.75 -15.56 5.07
N VAL A 449 5.66 -15.30 3.76
CA VAL A 449 6.83 -15.09 2.89
C VAL A 449 6.61 -13.91 1.95
N SER A 450 7.57 -12.99 1.93
CA SER A 450 7.66 -11.95 0.91
C SER A 450 8.90 -12.14 0.05
N MET A 451 8.71 -12.16 -1.26
CA MET A 451 9.78 -12.32 -2.25
C MET A 451 9.94 -11.05 -3.08
N LEU A 452 11.14 -10.47 -3.12
CA LEU A 452 11.40 -9.23 -3.85
C LEU A 452 12.67 -9.32 -4.70
N GLY A 453 12.72 -8.51 -5.76
CA GLY A 453 13.95 -8.21 -6.45
C GLY A 453 14.82 -7.23 -5.67
N ALA A 454 16.13 -7.23 -5.97
CA ALA A 454 17.09 -6.30 -5.38
C ALA A 454 18.00 -5.66 -6.44
N LEU A 455 18.46 -4.44 -6.19
CA LEU A 455 19.61 -3.84 -6.86
C LEU A 455 20.89 -4.19 -6.10
N GLN A 456 20.84 -4.15 -4.77
CA GLN A 456 21.90 -4.63 -3.88
C GLN A 456 21.30 -5.29 -2.64
N VAL A 457 22.03 -6.24 -2.06
CA VAL A 457 21.77 -6.79 -0.72
C VAL A 457 23.07 -6.82 0.07
N SER A 458 23.04 -6.43 1.35
CA SER A 458 24.22 -6.44 2.21
C SER A 458 24.42 -7.77 2.96
N ALA A 459 25.62 -7.98 3.50
CA ALA A 459 25.92 -9.11 4.37
C ALA A 459 25.10 -9.12 5.69
N ASN A 460 24.53 -7.98 6.07
CA ASN A 460 23.67 -7.85 7.25
C ASN A 460 22.18 -8.05 6.92
N GLY A 461 21.85 -8.24 5.64
CA GLY A 461 20.46 -8.35 5.16
C GLY A 461 19.79 -7.02 4.89
N ASP A 462 20.55 -5.96 4.64
CA ASP A 462 19.99 -4.70 4.14
C ASP A 462 19.60 -4.86 2.67
N LEU A 463 18.45 -4.32 2.29
CA LEU A 463 17.92 -4.37 0.92
C LEU A 463 17.95 -2.98 0.30
N ALA A 464 18.39 -2.85 -0.95
CA ALA A 464 18.22 -1.66 -1.76
C ALA A 464 17.63 -2.02 -3.13
N ASN A 465 16.43 -1.51 -3.47
CA ASN A 465 15.77 -1.84 -4.73
C ASN A 465 14.96 -0.73 -5.43
N TYR A 466 14.78 0.44 -4.81
CA TYR A 466 13.82 1.44 -5.32
C TYR A 466 14.41 2.62 -6.09
N MET A 467 15.69 2.96 -5.87
CA MET A 467 16.32 4.10 -6.53
C MET A 467 17.81 3.92 -6.80
N ILE A 468 18.28 4.60 -7.83
CA ILE A 468 19.70 4.83 -8.11
C ILE A 468 19.86 6.35 -8.25
N PRO A 469 20.51 7.03 -7.28
CA PRO A 469 20.69 8.48 -7.33
C PRO A 469 21.24 8.94 -8.69
N GLY A 470 20.55 9.89 -9.33
CA GLY A 470 20.95 10.47 -10.62
C GLY A 470 20.65 9.61 -11.85
N LYS A 471 20.03 8.43 -11.71
CA LYS A 471 19.69 7.56 -12.85
C LYS A 471 18.24 7.07 -12.82
N VAL A 472 17.76 6.61 -11.67
CA VAL A 472 16.45 5.97 -11.55
C VAL A 472 15.77 6.47 -10.28
N LEU A 473 14.65 7.16 -10.43
CA LEU A 473 13.78 7.54 -9.32
C LEU A 473 12.33 7.15 -9.65
N LYS A 474 11.98 5.90 -9.33
CA LYS A 474 10.61 5.41 -9.55
C LYS A 474 9.73 5.51 -8.31
N GLY A 475 10.31 5.65 -7.13
CA GLY A 475 9.62 5.53 -5.84
C GLY A 475 9.66 4.10 -5.30
N MET A 476 9.33 3.95 -4.01
CA MET A 476 9.43 2.68 -3.30
C MET A 476 8.20 1.78 -3.42
N GLY A 477 7.04 2.33 -3.80
CA GLY A 477 5.78 1.57 -3.79
C GLY A 477 5.54 0.91 -2.42
N GLY A 478 5.07 -0.34 -2.43
CA GLY A 478 4.91 -1.15 -1.22
C GLY A 478 6.19 -1.81 -0.69
N ALA A 479 7.34 -1.67 -1.35
CA ALA A 479 8.54 -2.47 -1.03
C ALA A 479 9.06 -2.25 0.41
N MET A 480 8.99 -1.01 0.93
CA MET A 480 9.42 -0.73 2.31
C MET A 480 8.49 -1.36 3.35
N ASP A 481 7.19 -1.39 3.09
CA ASP A 481 6.22 -2.03 3.99
C ASP A 481 6.39 -3.55 3.99
N LEU A 482 6.59 -4.15 2.81
CA LEU A 482 6.77 -5.60 2.64
C LEU A 482 7.94 -6.19 3.44
N VAL A 483 8.97 -5.38 3.67
CA VAL A 483 10.16 -5.79 4.42
C VAL A 483 10.21 -5.23 5.85
N SER A 484 9.14 -4.56 6.30
CA SER A 484 9.12 -3.83 7.58
C SER A 484 8.94 -4.71 8.82
N ASN A 485 8.43 -5.93 8.67
CA ASN A 485 8.25 -6.88 9.78
C ASN A 485 8.97 -8.22 9.53
N PRO A 486 10.31 -8.20 9.40
CA PRO A 486 11.09 -9.38 9.01
C PRO A 486 11.16 -10.47 10.10
N ASP A 487 10.61 -10.21 11.29
CA ASP A 487 10.58 -11.17 12.39
C ASP A 487 9.33 -12.06 12.40
N GLN A 488 8.32 -11.69 11.62
CA GLN A 488 7.11 -12.50 11.40
C GLN A 488 7.00 -12.94 9.94
N THR A 489 7.44 -12.09 9.01
CA THR A 489 7.47 -12.40 7.58
C THR A 489 8.88 -12.77 7.13
N LYS A 490 9.04 -13.94 6.49
CA LYS A 490 10.31 -14.31 5.87
C LYS A 490 10.55 -13.48 4.62
N ILE A 491 11.68 -12.76 4.56
CA ILE A 491 12.05 -11.94 3.40
C ILE A 491 13.10 -12.67 2.57
N VAL A 492 12.75 -12.96 1.32
CA VAL A 492 13.59 -13.68 0.36
C VAL A 492 13.87 -12.77 -0.83
N VAL A 493 15.16 -12.56 -1.13
CA VAL A 493 15.57 -11.82 -2.32
C VAL A 493 15.84 -12.76 -3.48
N LEU A 494 15.27 -12.45 -4.64
CA LEU A 494 15.56 -13.11 -5.91
C LEU A 494 16.28 -12.12 -6.81
N THR A 495 17.53 -12.42 -7.16
CA THR A 495 18.34 -11.51 -7.97
C THR A 495 19.37 -12.25 -8.81
N ASP A 496 19.70 -11.71 -9.99
CA ASP A 496 20.98 -12.03 -10.61
C ASP A 496 22.12 -11.71 -9.63
N HIS A 497 23.18 -12.51 -9.63
CA HIS A 497 24.29 -12.39 -8.67
C HIS A 497 25.14 -11.13 -8.92
N VAL A 498 25.31 -10.78 -10.20
CA VAL A 498 26.04 -9.59 -10.66
C VAL A 498 25.16 -8.72 -11.54
N ASP A 499 25.51 -7.43 -11.66
CA ASP A 499 24.88 -6.54 -12.62
C ASP A 499 25.38 -6.81 -14.06
N LYS A 500 24.85 -6.05 -15.03
CA LYS A 500 25.24 -6.19 -16.45
C LYS A 500 26.71 -5.89 -16.75
N ASN A 501 27.43 -5.27 -15.82
CA ASN A 501 28.85 -4.93 -15.93
C ASN A 501 29.73 -5.91 -15.15
N GLY A 502 29.14 -6.97 -14.57
CA GLY A 502 29.85 -7.94 -13.74
C GLY A 502 30.11 -7.46 -12.31
N VAL A 503 29.54 -6.34 -11.89
CA VAL A 503 29.68 -5.84 -10.51
C VAL A 503 28.76 -6.64 -9.60
N SER A 504 29.30 -7.16 -8.50
CA SER A 504 28.51 -7.92 -7.52
C SER A 504 27.32 -7.12 -7.01
N LYS A 505 26.19 -7.79 -6.83
CA LYS A 505 25.00 -7.21 -6.16
C LYS A 505 24.93 -7.61 -4.69
N ILE A 506 25.77 -8.56 -4.27
CA ILE A 506 25.87 -9.05 -2.88
C ILE A 506 27.07 -8.35 -2.24
N GLN A 507 26.78 -7.33 -1.45
CA GLN A 507 27.77 -6.37 -0.95
C GLN A 507 28.05 -6.59 0.54
N GLN A 508 29.22 -6.18 1.01
CA GLN A 508 29.45 -6.13 2.45
C GLN A 508 28.47 -5.14 3.12
N GLU A 509 28.31 -3.96 2.50
CA GLU A 509 27.36 -2.90 2.84
C GLU A 509 26.75 -2.35 1.55
N CYS A 510 25.47 -1.99 1.55
CA CYS A 510 24.85 -1.36 0.38
C CYS A 510 25.39 0.06 0.20
N SER A 511 25.71 0.42 -1.05
CA SER A 511 26.03 1.80 -1.41
C SER A 511 24.81 2.56 -1.96
N LEU A 512 23.77 1.83 -2.36
CA LEU A 512 22.49 2.39 -2.78
C LEU A 512 21.57 2.66 -1.58
N PRO A 513 20.63 3.62 -1.70
CA PRO A 513 19.66 3.91 -0.64
C PRO A 513 18.82 2.70 -0.26
N LEU A 514 18.71 2.47 1.06
CA LEU A 514 18.05 1.30 1.60
C LEU A 514 16.53 1.36 1.43
N THR A 515 15.97 0.21 1.12
CA THR A 515 14.54 -0.12 1.19
C THR A 515 14.18 -0.62 2.59
N GLY A 516 15.06 -1.40 3.20
CA GLY A 516 14.94 -1.82 4.60
C GLY A 516 16.29 -2.30 5.12
N ALA A 517 16.58 -2.01 6.39
CA ALA A 517 17.78 -2.49 7.06
C ALA A 517 17.52 -3.85 7.72
N ARG A 518 18.51 -4.76 7.65
CA ARG A 518 18.51 -6.08 8.32
C ARG A 518 17.20 -6.86 8.18
N CYS A 519 16.60 -6.81 6.99
CA CYS A 519 15.29 -7.41 6.73
C CYS A 519 15.38 -8.72 5.96
N VAL A 520 16.38 -8.90 5.09
CA VAL A 520 16.54 -10.08 4.24
C VAL A 520 17.05 -11.27 5.06
N SER A 521 16.35 -12.40 4.99
CA SER A 521 16.77 -13.67 5.61
C SER A 521 17.40 -14.66 4.63
N THR A 522 17.06 -14.57 3.34
CA THR A 522 17.53 -15.50 2.31
C THR A 522 17.78 -14.76 1.01
N ILE A 523 18.89 -15.06 0.34
CA ILE A 523 19.25 -14.52 -0.98
C ILE A 523 19.39 -15.68 -1.95
N ILE A 524 18.65 -15.65 -3.04
CA ILE A 524 18.65 -16.67 -4.10
C ILE A 524 19.13 -16.00 -5.39
N THR A 525 20.19 -16.55 -5.96
CA THR A 525 20.71 -16.14 -7.27
C THR A 525 20.82 -17.33 -8.21
N GLU A 526 21.20 -17.09 -9.47
CA GLU A 526 21.45 -18.14 -10.45
C GLU A 526 22.67 -19.02 -10.12
N LEU A 527 23.51 -18.57 -9.17
CA LEU A 527 24.75 -19.22 -8.77
C LEU A 527 24.65 -19.95 -7.43
N CYS A 528 23.85 -19.44 -6.49
CA CYS A 528 23.87 -19.95 -5.11
C CYS A 528 22.68 -19.47 -4.27
N VAL A 529 22.59 -20.04 -3.06
CA VAL A 529 21.71 -19.59 -1.98
C VAL A 529 22.53 -19.18 -0.76
N PHE A 530 22.28 -17.98 -0.24
CA PHE A 530 22.79 -17.54 1.05
C PHE A 530 21.67 -17.46 2.09
N GLN A 531 21.96 -17.91 3.30
CA GLN A 531 21.21 -17.54 4.50
C GLN A 531 21.89 -16.35 5.19
N VAL A 532 21.08 -15.44 5.71
CA VAL A 532 21.55 -14.20 6.34
C VAL A 532 21.27 -14.24 7.84
N ASP A 533 22.30 -14.06 8.67
CA ASP A 533 22.12 -13.80 10.09
C ASP A 533 21.78 -12.32 10.30
N ARG A 534 20.48 -11.98 10.30
CA ARG A 534 20.00 -10.59 10.48
C ARG A 534 20.43 -9.98 11.82
N LYS A 535 20.63 -10.82 12.84
CA LYS A 535 20.95 -10.37 14.21
C LYS A 535 22.41 -10.00 14.33
N ASN A 536 23.31 -10.91 13.98
CA ASN A 536 24.74 -10.70 14.15
C ASN A 536 25.42 -10.14 12.89
N GLY A 537 24.75 -10.22 11.75
CA GLY A 537 25.34 -9.97 10.45
C GLY A 537 26.13 -11.17 9.93
N GLY A 538 26.21 -11.30 8.62
CA GLY A 538 26.98 -12.35 7.94
C GLY A 538 26.14 -13.25 7.07
N LEU A 539 26.78 -13.77 6.03
CA LEU A 539 26.21 -14.69 5.06
C LEU A 539 26.76 -16.10 5.29
N THR A 540 25.89 -17.09 5.10
CA THR A 540 26.27 -18.50 5.02
C THR A 540 25.82 -19.05 3.66
N LEU A 541 26.77 -19.51 2.85
CA LEU A 541 26.55 -20.19 1.58
C LEU A 541 26.02 -21.59 1.89
N THR A 542 24.75 -21.85 1.58
CA THR A 542 24.10 -23.14 1.87
C THR A 542 23.90 -23.99 0.63
N GLU A 543 23.82 -23.37 -0.56
CA GLU A 543 23.65 -24.09 -1.81
C GLU A 543 24.44 -23.45 -2.95
N VAL A 544 24.97 -24.25 -3.88
CA VAL A 544 25.60 -23.81 -5.13
C VAL A 544 24.91 -24.43 -6.34
N ALA A 545 24.76 -23.69 -7.43
CA ALA A 545 24.17 -24.21 -8.65
C ALA A 545 25.00 -25.37 -9.24
N PRO A 546 24.38 -26.30 -9.98
CA PRO A 546 25.10 -27.38 -10.63
C PRO A 546 26.24 -26.85 -11.50
N GLY A 547 27.44 -27.37 -11.28
CA GLY A 547 28.67 -26.96 -11.97
C GLY A 547 29.28 -25.62 -11.53
N VAL A 548 28.76 -24.97 -10.49
CA VAL A 548 29.34 -23.76 -9.90
C VAL A 548 30.18 -24.13 -8.67
N SER A 549 31.45 -23.73 -8.64
CA SER A 549 32.32 -23.95 -7.48
C SER A 549 32.18 -22.84 -6.43
N VAL A 550 32.60 -23.12 -5.20
CA VAL A 550 32.62 -22.12 -4.11
C VAL A 550 33.53 -20.95 -4.45
N GLU A 551 34.67 -21.20 -5.10
CA GLU A 551 35.63 -20.19 -5.54
C GLU A 551 34.97 -19.23 -6.54
N GLN A 552 34.18 -19.74 -7.49
CA GLN A 552 33.45 -18.91 -8.44
C GLN A 552 32.43 -18.00 -7.73
N VAL A 553 31.73 -18.51 -6.71
CA VAL A 553 30.84 -17.68 -5.89
C VAL A 553 31.63 -16.60 -5.15
N GLN A 554 32.79 -16.97 -4.60
CA GLN A 554 33.68 -16.06 -3.88
C GLN A 554 34.20 -14.92 -4.77
N GLU A 555 34.61 -15.21 -6.01
CA GLU A 555 35.07 -14.22 -6.98
C GLU A 555 33.97 -13.22 -7.38
N LYS A 556 32.70 -13.64 -7.34
CA LYS A 556 31.54 -12.84 -7.77
C LYS A 556 30.77 -12.19 -6.61
N THR A 557 31.16 -12.47 -5.37
CA THR A 557 30.54 -11.92 -4.16
C THR A 557 31.47 -10.90 -3.51
N ALA A 558 31.03 -9.65 -3.33
CA ALA A 558 31.85 -8.65 -2.63
C ALA A 558 31.76 -8.78 -1.09
N ALA A 559 30.68 -9.36 -0.57
CA ALA A 559 30.51 -9.68 0.85
C ALA A 559 31.39 -10.85 1.30
N LYS A 560 31.85 -10.83 2.56
CA LYS A 560 32.40 -12.02 3.20
C LYS A 560 31.27 -12.99 3.56
N PHE A 561 31.51 -14.28 3.37
CA PHE A 561 30.58 -15.34 3.74
C PHE A 561 31.30 -16.57 4.30
N LYS A 562 30.56 -17.37 5.06
CA LYS A 562 30.95 -18.71 5.49
C LYS A 562 30.36 -19.75 4.55
N VAL A 563 30.98 -20.92 4.44
CA VAL A 563 30.42 -22.07 3.73
C VAL A 563 29.78 -22.98 4.78
N ALA A 564 28.57 -23.46 4.51
CA ALA A 564 27.90 -24.43 5.38
C ALA A 564 28.66 -25.77 5.37
N ASP A 565 28.73 -26.43 6.53
CA ASP A 565 29.36 -27.76 6.64
C ASP A 565 28.62 -28.80 5.78
N ASP A 566 27.31 -28.61 5.61
CA ASP A 566 26.38 -29.38 4.79
C ASP A 566 26.03 -28.66 3.48
N LEU A 567 27.01 -28.07 2.78
CA LEU A 567 26.79 -27.42 1.49
C LEU A 567 26.11 -28.39 0.49
N HIS A 568 25.00 -27.95 -0.09
CA HIS A 568 24.22 -28.74 -1.05
C HIS A 568 24.33 -28.20 -2.48
N GLU A 569 24.03 -29.05 -3.45
CA GLU A 569 23.74 -28.59 -4.81
C GLU A 569 22.32 -27.99 -4.86
N MET A 570 22.18 -26.83 -5.50
CA MET A 570 20.92 -26.12 -5.66
C MET A 570 20.11 -26.76 -6.78
N GLU A 571 18.96 -27.34 -6.45
CA GLU A 571 18.04 -27.92 -7.46
C GLU A 571 17.17 -26.88 -8.18
#